data_AF-A0A559TQJ9-F1
#
_entry.id   AF-A0A559TQJ9-F1
#
_cell.length_a   1.000
_cell.length_b   1.000
_cell.length_c   1.000
_cell.angle_alpha   90.00
_cell.angle_beta   90.00
_cell.angle_gamma   90.00
#
_symmetry.space_group_name_H-M   'P 1'
#
loop_
_entity.id
_entity.type
_entity.pdbx_description
1 polymer ?
#
loop_
_entity_poly.entity_id
_entity_poly.type
_entity_poly.pdbx_seq_one_letter_code
_entity_poly.pdbx_strand_id
1 'polypeptide(L)'
;MLEHIVAAGTLYSLYFMEEVSARLGWAWEPREVTPGRRPVMEIAGIDQRLIGWQSTRRQQVEDALPLLVADYEERQGHPPGERAAYALDRQAADRTRPPKRKVPQSLSELRERWRASAIRAFGACTVYRLAERARAAAAAVWARVRPVVDIALAAVDTVAVVYVMRGAFKRHHLLAEARRHLSYTLRGRHHQPGLDELIVQTAIDDYTRPVGRRMMTADLRALYPRDLEDQAVLRPLTRNRSALPYERARLAADALRVRVQAERRADRLGSRTRPRTVAVPSAPRSRPRPFHSDRKGGRVPEQPTDVATVEQTRRTLAEAALAMVQEGARERAVHDLRPQPAPATTPPPHTQQPGTLHAPGRTTGGVA
;
A
#
# COMPACT_ATOMS: atom_id res chain seq x y z
N MET A 1 -15.12 -6.38 6.07
CA MET A 1 -13.69 -6.56 6.42
C MET A 1 -12.77 -6.45 5.19
N LEU A 2 -13.10 -7.05 4.03
CA LEU A 2 -12.24 -7.01 2.82
C LEU A 2 -12.00 -5.60 2.23
N GLU A 3 -12.96 -4.68 2.34
CA GLU A 3 -12.84 -3.34 1.75
C GLU A 3 -11.64 -2.52 2.28
N HIS A 4 -11.31 -2.65 3.57
CA HIS A 4 -10.22 -1.89 4.19
C HIS A 4 -8.91 -2.69 4.30
N ILE A 5 -8.82 -3.86 3.69
CA ILE A 5 -7.67 -4.77 3.88
C ILE A 5 -6.34 -4.12 3.47
N VAL A 6 -6.34 -3.35 2.38
CA VAL A 6 -5.13 -2.66 1.90
C VAL A 6 -4.75 -1.53 2.84
N ALA A 7 -5.72 -0.75 3.34
CA ALA A 7 -5.47 0.33 4.28
C ALA A 7 -4.93 -0.19 5.62
N ALA A 8 -5.49 -1.31 6.11
CA ALA A 8 -5.00 -2.01 7.30
C ALA A 8 -3.59 -2.57 7.10
N GLY A 9 -3.34 -3.22 5.95
CA GLY A 9 -2.01 -3.74 5.61
C GLY A 9 -0.94 -2.64 5.56
N THR A 10 -1.25 -1.49 4.95
CA THR A 10 -0.31 -0.35 4.92
C THR A 10 -0.09 0.28 6.29
N LEU A 11 -1.08 0.24 7.18
CA LEU A 11 -0.93 0.69 8.56
C LEU A 11 0.02 -0.23 9.33
N TYR A 12 -0.20 -1.54 9.22
CA TYR A 12 0.70 -2.54 9.79
C TYR A 12 2.13 -2.34 9.29
N SER A 13 2.35 -2.21 7.98
CA SER A 13 3.69 -2.02 7.42
C SER A 13 4.34 -0.73 7.93
N LEU A 14 3.60 0.39 8.01
CA LEU A 14 4.13 1.65 8.51
C LEU A 14 4.63 1.51 9.96
N TYR A 15 3.79 1.02 10.87
CA TYR A 15 4.17 0.84 12.27
C TYR A 15 5.25 -0.24 12.45
N PHE A 16 5.18 -1.34 11.70
CA PHE A 16 6.22 -2.37 11.73
C PHE A 16 7.58 -1.81 11.37
N MET A 17 7.65 -1.00 10.30
CA MET A 17 8.89 -0.35 9.89
C MET A 17 9.42 0.57 10.99
N GLU A 18 8.56 1.34 11.63
CA GLU A 18 8.94 2.27 12.70
C GLU A 18 9.50 1.55 13.92
N GLU A 19 8.81 0.53 14.40
CA GLU A 19 9.24 -0.26 15.56
C GLU A 19 10.57 -0.98 15.32
N VAL A 20 10.72 -1.63 14.17
CA VAL A 20 11.96 -2.30 13.80
C VAL A 20 13.12 -1.31 13.73
N SER A 21 12.86 -0.12 13.17
CA SER A 21 13.88 0.93 13.06
C SER A 21 14.30 1.46 14.43
N ALA A 22 13.33 1.74 15.30
CA ALA A 22 13.56 2.25 16.64
C ALA A 22 14.37 1.26 17.50
N ARG A 23 14.06 -0.03 17.39
CA ARG A 23 14.68 -1.08 18.22
C ARG A 23 16.01 -1.56 17.69
N LEU A 24 16.13 -1.74 16.37
CA LEU A 24 17.30 -2.39 15.75
C LEU A 24 18.25 -1.39 15.09
N GLY A 25 17.85 -0.12 14.98
CA GLY A 25 18.63 0.91 14.30
C GLY A 25 18.72 0.67 12.78
N TRP A 26 17.71 0.04 12.20
CA TRP A 26 17.63 -0.25 10.77
C TRP A 26 16.82 0.83 10.05
N ALA A 27 17.12 1.05 8.77
CA ALA A 27 16.30 1.87 7.89
C ALA A 27 15.81 1.03 6.72
N TRP A 28 14.96 1.64 5.92
CA TRP A 28 14.28 0.98 4.83
C TRP A 28 14.57 1.69 3.52
N GLU A 29 14.55 0.94 2.43
CA GLU A 29 14.72 1.47 1.08
C GLU A 29 13.68 0.85 0.13
N PRO A 30 13.24 1.60 -0.89
CA PRO A 30 12.26 1.09 -1.83
C PRO A 30 12.97 0.15 -2.81
N ARG A 31 12.43 -1.04 -3.01
CA ARG A 31 12.92 -1.99 -4.02
C ARG A 31 11.82 -2.34 -4.99
N GLU A 32 12.16 -2.31 -6.27
CA GLU A 32 11.28 -2.83 -7.30
C GLU A 32 11.39 -4.35 -7.30
N VAL A 33 10.27 -4.98 -6.97
CA VAL A 33 10.18 -6.43 -6.79
C VAL A 33 9.42 -7.10 -7.93
N THR A 34 8.51 -6.35 -8.53
CA THR A 34 7.75 -6.72 -9.72
C THR A 34 7.73 -5.49 -10.61
N PRO A 35 8.24 -5.57 -11.85
CA PRO A 35 8.29 -4.43 -12.76
C PRO A 35 6.95 -3.70 -12.85
N GLY A 36 6.96 -2.39 -12.68
CA GLY A 36 5.77 -1.53 -12.80
C GLY A 36 4.74 -1.64 -11.68
N ARG A 37 5.01 -2.45 -10.66
CA ARG A 37 4.24 -2.43 -9.41
C ARG A 37 4.88 -1.45 -8.43
N ARG A 38 4.16 -1.21 -7.34
CA ARG A 38 4.65 -0.35 -6.25
C ARG A 38 5.90 -0.97 -5.64
N PRO A 39 6.95 -0.18 -5.35
CA PRO A 39 8.13 -0.70 -4.69
C PRO A 39 7.76 -1.15 -3.28
N VAL A 40 8.38 -2.24 -2.87
CA VAL A 40 8.28 -2.79 -1.52
C VAL A 40 9.38 -2.15 -0.68
N MET A 41 9.06 -1.83 0.57
CA MET A 41 10.05 -1.33 1.52
C MET A 41 10.81 -2.50 2.13
N GLU A 42 12.11 -2.56 1.85
CA GLU A 42 13.01 -3.61 2.34
C GLU A 42 14.09 -3.00 3.24
N ILE A 43 14.71 -3.83 4.08
CA ILE A 43 15.77 -3.38 5.00
C ILE A 43 16.99 -2.94 4.20
N ALA A 44 17.42 -1.70 4.40
CA ALA A 44 18.60 -1.15 3.74
C ALA A 44 19.86 -1.94 4.14
N GLY A 45 20.74 -2.22 3.18
CA GLY A 45 22.01 -2.93 3.40
C GLY A 45 21.92 -4.47 3.36
N ILE A 46 20.73 -5.06 3.21
CA ILE A 46 20.55 -6.50 2.99
C ILE A 46 20.56 -6.80 1.49
N ASP A 47 21.52 -7.55 0.96
CA ASP A 47 21.62 -7.81 -0.49
C ASP A 47 20.36 -8.52 -1.04
N GLN A 48 19.88 -8.09 -2.21
CA GLN A 48 18.72 -8.67 -2.89
C GLN A 48 18.90 -10.17 -3.17
N ARG A 49 20.13 -10.62 -3.40
CA ARG A 49 20.46 -12.05 -3.59
C ARG A 49 20.12 -12.87 -2.35
N LEU A 50 20.28 -12.31 -1.16
CA LEU A 50 19.93 -13.00 0.09
C LEU A 50 18.41 -13.12 0.25
N ILE A 51 17.67 -12.07 -0.11
CA ILE A 51 16.20 -12.06 -0.10
C ILE A 51 15.66 -13.09 -1.10
N GLY A 52 16.18 -13.07 -2.33
CA GLY A 52 15.81 -14.03 -3.38
C GLY A 52 16.10 -15.48 -2.96
N TRP A 53 17.28 -15.73 -2.37
CA TRP A 53 17.67 -17.05 -1.89
C TRP A 53 16.72 -17.62 -0.81
N GLN A 54 16.18 -16.81 0.09
CA GLN A 54 15.18 -17.25 1.07
C GLN A 54 13.75 -17.34 0.51
N SER A 55 13.49 -16.77 -0.67
CA SER A 55 12.16 -16.67 -1.26
C SER A 55 11.78 -17.89 -2.12
N THR A 56 12.14 -19.10 -1.66
CA THR A 56 11.98 -20.34 -2.45
C THR A 56 10.55 -20.63 -2.88
N ARG A 57 9.56 -20.40 -2.00
CA ARG A 57 8.15 -20.57 -2.36
C ARG A 57 7.70 -19.62 -3.45
N ARG A 58 8.19 -18.38 -3.42
CA ARG A 58 7.86 -17.40 -4.45
C ARG A 58 8.42 -17.84 -5.81
N GLN A 59 9.66 -18.30 -5.84
CA GLN A 59 10.27 -18.84 -7.05
C GLN A 59 9.45 -20.00 -7.61
N GLN A 60 9.03 -20.95 -6.77
CA GLN A 60 8.17 -22.06 -7.19
C GLN A 60 6.86 -21.60 -7.83
N VAL A 61 6.24 -20.55 -7.29
CA VAL A 61 5.01 -19.96 -7.86
C VAL A 61 5.30 -19.30 -9.20
N GLU A 62 6.37 -18.51 -9.29
CA GLU A 62 6.78 -17.83 -10.52
C GLU A 62 7.15 -18.83 -11.63
N ASP A 63 7.75 -19.97 -11.29
CA ASP A 63 8.07 -21.05 -12.23
C ASP A 63 6.82 -21.80 -12.72
N ALA A 64 5.81 -21.97 -11.85
CA ALA A 64 4.59 -22.70 -12.18
C ALA A 64 3.55 -21.88 -12.96
N LEU A 65 3.56 -20.55 -12.80
CA LEU A 65 2.56 -19.67 -13.38
C LEU A 65 2.53 -19.67 -14.93
N PRO A 66 3.68 -19.60 -15.65
CA PRO A 66 3.67 -19.62 -17.11
C PRO A 66 3.02 -20.88 -17.70
N LEU A 67 3.22 -22.03 -17.06
CA LEU A 67 2.58 -23.29 -17.48
C LEU A 67 1.06 -23.21 -17.32
N LEU A 68 0.58 -22.65 -16.21
CA LEU A 68 -0.85 -22.46 -15.98
C LEU A 68 -1.50 -21.46 -16.95
N VAL A 69 -0.75 -20.44 -17.37
CA VAL A 69 -1.19 -19.47 -18.37
C VAL A 69 -1.26 -20.12 -19.75
N ALA A 70 -0.24 -20.86 -20.17
CA ALA A 70 -0.25 -21.58 -21.45
C ALA A 70 -1.41 -22.58 -21.53
N ASP A 71 -1.62 -23.37 -20.47
CA ASP A 71 -2.77 -24.27 -20.30
C ASP A 71 -4.12 -23.53 -20.42
N TYR A 72 -4.21 -22.31 -19.88
CA TYR A 72 -5.43 -21.50 -19.98
C TYR A 72 -5.66 -21.01 -21.41
N GLU A 73 -4.61 -20.52 -22.06
CA GLU A 73 -4.67 -20.01 -23.43
C GLU A 73 -5.07 -21.09 -24.43
N GLU A 74 -4.51 -22.30 -24.30
CA GLU A 74 -4.88 -23.45 -25.13
C GLU A 74 -6.37 -23.80 -24.97
N ARG A 75 -6.88 -23.80 -23.73
CA ARG A 75 -8.28 -24.16 -23.45
C ARG A 75 -9.29 -23.07 -23.79
N GLN A 76 -8.90 -21.80 -23.76
CA GLN A 76 -9.83 -20.67 -23.91
C GLN A 76 -9.66 -19.91 -25.24
N GLY A 77 -8.56 -20.13 -25.96
CA GLY A 77 -8.23 -19.48 -27.23
C GLY A 77 -7.81 -18.02 -27.10
N HIS A 78 -7.57 -17.51 -25.89
CA HIS A 78 -7.15 -16.12 -25.65
C HIS A 78 -6.35 -15.98 -24.33
N PRO A 79 -5.52 -14.94 -24.19
CA PRO A 79 -4.78 -14.68 -22.94
C PRO A 79 -5.70 -14.37 -21.75
N PRO A 80 -5.27 -14.66 -20.51
CA PRO A 80 -6.08 -14.40 -19.32
C PRO A 80 -6.27 -12.90 -19.09
N GLY A 81 -7.53 -12.48 -18.92
CA GLY A 81 -7.86 -11.16 -18.37
C GLY A 81 -7.54 -11.07 -16.86
N GLU A 82 -7.67 -9.88 -16.26
CA GLU A 82 -7.23 -9.64 -14.87
C GLU A 82 -7.78 -10.64 -13.84
N ARG A 83 -9.08 -10.98 -13.93
CA ARG A 83 -9.72 -11.92 -13.01
C ARG A 83 -9.20 -13.35 -13.19
N ALA A 84 -8.95 -13.76 -14.44
CA ALA A 84 -8.39 -15.07 -14.75
C ALA A 84 -6.93 -15.14 -14.29
N ALA A 85 -6.13 -14.12 -14.56
CA ALA A 85 -4.75 -14.03 -14.10
C ALA A 85 -4.65 -14.15 -12.56
N TYR A 86 -5.51 -13.44 -11.83
CA TYR A 86 -5.57 -13.57 -10.36
C TYR A 86 -5.95 -14.99 -9.89
N ALA A 87 -6.86 -15.66 -10.60
CA ALA A 87 -7.23 -17.04 -10.28
C ALA A 87 -6.08 -18.02 -10.55
N LEU A 88 -5.33 -17.82 -11.65
CA LEU A 88 -4.16 -18.60 -12.01
C LEU A 88 -3.02 -18.39 -11.00
N ASP A 89 -2.79 -17.16 -10.54
CA ASP A 89 -1.82 -16.86 -9.46
C ASP A 89 -2.15 -17.64 -8.18
N ARG A 90 -3.42 -17.64 -7.79
CA ARG A 90 -3.88 -18.42 -6.62
C ARG A 90 -3.68 -19.91 -6.83
N GLN A 91 -4.02 -20.41 -8.02
CA GLN A 91 -3.84 -21.82 -8.38
C GLN A 91 -2.36 -22.22 -8.37
N ALA A 92 -1.45 -21.37 -8.86
CA ALA A 92 -0.01 -21.57 -8.79
C ALA A 92 0.45 -21.66 -7.33
N ALA A 93 0.01 -20.73 -6.49
CA ALA A 93 0.34 -20.68 -5.06
C ALA A 93 -0.15 -21.88 -4.25
N ASP A 94 -1.27 -22.47 -4.66
CA ASP A 94 -1.85 -23.67 -4.05
C ASP A 94 -1.16 -24.95 -4.55
N ARG A 95 -0.95 -25.10 -5.88
CA ARG A 95 -0.29 -26.27 -6.47
C ARG A 95 1.15 -26.46 -6.00
N THR A 96 1.87 -25.36 -5.83
CA THR A 96 3.28 -25.35 -5.39
C THR A 96 3.45 -25.47 -3.89
N ARG A 97 2.36 -25.48 -3.11
CA ARG A 97 2.43 -25.51 -1.66
C ARG A 97 2.91 -26.88 -1.18
N PRO A 98 4.10 -26.98 -0.56
CA PRO A 98 4.55 -28.25 -0.01
C PRO A 98 3.65 -28.66 1.16
N PRO A 99 3.47 -29.98 1.39
CA PRO A 99 2.78 -30.45 2.58
C PRO A 99 3.47 -29.93 3.83
N LYS A 100 2.69 -29.56 4.85
CA LYS A 100 3.24 -29.17 6.15
C LYS A 100 4.07 -30.34 6.70
N ARG A 101 5.26 -30.03 7.23
CA ARG A 101 6.10 -31.04 7.88
C ARG A 101 5.33 -31.66 9.04
N LYS A 102 5.36 -32.99 9.12
CA LYS A 102 4.67 -33.76 10.17
C LYS A 102 5.43 -33.74 11.50
N VAL A 103 6.75 -33.66 11.46
CA VAL A 103 7.60 -33.56 12.66
C VAL A 103 7.91 -32.08 12.93
N PRO A 104 7.54 -31.54 14.10
CA PRO A 104 7.89 -30.18 14.48
C PRO A 104 9.41 -30.08 14.70
N GLN A 105 9.97 -28.93 14.34
CA GLN A 105 11.36 -28.60 14.64
C GLN A 105 11.37 -27.47 15.66
N SER A 106 12.30 -27.51 16.60
CA SER A 106 12.47 -26.41 17.54
C SER A 106 12.96 -25.15 16.82
N LEU A 107 12.68 -23.98 17.39
CA LEU A 107 13.15 -22.70 16.83
C LEU A 107 14.69 -22.64 16.82
N SER A 108 15.36 -23.24 17.81
CA SER A 108 16.83 -23.27 17.89
C SER A 108 17.43 -24.06 16.71
N GLU A 109 16.93 -25.26 16.44
CA GLU A 109 17.37 -26.08 15.30
C GLU A 109 17.10 -25.37 13.97
N LEU A 110 15.95 -24.69 13.84
CA LEU A 110 15.63 -23.91 12.64
C LEU A 110 16.63 -22.77 12.43
N ARG A 111 16.96 -22.01 13.49
CA ARG A 111 17.92 -20.91 13.43
C ARG A 111 19.33 -21.38 13.07
N GLU A 112 19.77 -22.49 13.65
CA GLU A 112 21.07 -23.10 13.31
C GLU A 112 21.12 -23.54 11.85
N ARG A 113 20.07 -24.24 11.38
CA ARG A 113 19.98 -24.67 9.98
C ARG A 113 19.97 -23.47 9.02
N TRP A 114 19.19 -22.42 9.31
CA TRP A 114 19.16 -21.22 8.49
C TRP A 114 20.52 -20.53 8.44
N ARG A 115 21.18 -20.39 9.60
CA ARG A 115 22.53 -19.81 9.68
C ARG A 115 23.53 -20.64 8.87
N ALA A 116 23.58 -21.95 9.07
CA ALA A 116 24.48 -22.83 8.34
C ALA A 116 24.23 -22.77 6.82
N SER A 117 22.95 -22.75 6.40
CA SER A 117 22.58 -22.62 5.00
C SER A 117 23.01 -21.27 4.40
N ALA A 118 22.82 -20.17 5.13
CA ALA A 118 23.25 -18.86 4.69
C ALA A 118 24.78 -18.75 4.60
N ILE A 119 25.51 -19.35 5.55
CA ILE A 119 26.98 -19.37 5.56
C ILE A 119 27.50 -20.13 4.34
N ARG A 120 26.89 -21.28 4.00
CA ARG A 120 27.26 -22.04 2.79
C ARG A 120 27.03 -21.23 1.51
N ALA A 121 25.95 -20.45 1.44
CA ALA A 121 25.60 -19.70 0.24
C ALA A 121 26.37 -18.37 0.08
N PHE A 122 26.64 -17.65 1.17
CA PHE A 122 27.14 -16.26 1.13
C PHE A 122 28.43 -16.02 1.92
N GLY A 123 28.96 -17.05 2.58
CA GLY A 123 30.14 -16.97 3.44
C GLY A 123 29.85 -16.46 4.84
N ALA A 124 30.64 -16.95 5.80
CA ALA A 124 30.50 -16.62 7.23
C ALA A 124 30.60 -15.13 7.52
N CYS A 125 31.58 -14.44 6.92
CA CYS A 125 31.80 -13.01 7.13
C CYS A 125 30.56 -12.18 6.76
N THR A 126 29.94 -12.48 5.61
CA THR A 126 28.72 -11.80 5.17
C THR A 126 27.59 -11.98 6.17
N VAL A 127 27.32 -13.23 6.57
CA VAL A 127 26.20 -13.57 7.46
C VAL A 127 26.38 -12.94 8.84
N TYR A 128 27.58 -13.03 9.42
CA TYR A 128 27.84 -12.47 10.75
C TYR A 128 27.82 -10.95 10.79
N ARG A 129 28.09 -10.26 9.67
CA ARG A 129 28.05 -8.80 9.59
C ARG A 129 26.72 -8.22 9.09
N LEU A 130 25.67 -9.02 8.86
CA LEU A 130 24.39 -8.53 8.31
C LEU A 130 23.80 -7.37 9.13
N ALA A 131 23.71 -7.52 10.45
CA ALA A 131 23.14 -6.49 11.32
C ALA A 131 24.00 -5.22 11.35
N GLU A 132 25.32 -5.34 11.30
CA GLU A 132 26.26 -4.22 11.22
C GLU A 132 26.09 -3.46 9.90
N ARG A 133 26.06 -4.19 8.78
CA ARG A 133 25.84 -3.61 7.44
C ARG A 133 24.49 -2.91 7.34
N ALA A 134 23.44 -3.49 7.91
CA ALA A 134 22.11 -2.88 7.95
C ALA A 134 22.10 -1.57 8.74
N ARG A 135 22.78 -1.52 9.90
CA ARG A 135 22.93 -0.28 10.68
C ARG A 135 23.76 0.78 9.96
N ALA A 136 24.86 0.38 9.31
CA ALA A 136 25.68 1.30 8.52
C ALA A 136 24.88 1.90 7.34
N ALA A 137 24.12 1.06 6.63
CA ALA A 137 23.22 1.50 5.58
C ALA A 137 22.12 2.41 6.12
N ALA A 138 21.56 2.10 7.29
CA ALA A 138 20.55 2.93 7.95
C ALA A 138 21.05 4.35 8.22
N ALA A 139 22.27 4.47 8.78
CA ALA A 139 22.91 5.76 8.99
C ALA A 139 23.06 6.56 7.69
N ALA A 140 23.46 5.90 6.60
CA ALA A 140 23.60 6.53 5.29
C ALA A 140 22.25 6.99 4.69
N VAL A 141 21.20 6.17 4.82
CA VAL A 141 19.83 6.53 4.39
C VAL A 141 19.34 7.75 5.16
N TRP A 142 19.45 7.72 6.49
CA TRP A 142 18.97 8.78 7.35
C TRP A 142 19.79 10.06 7.32
N ALA A 143 21.04 10.02 6.83
CA ALA A 143 21.83 11.22 6.55
C ALA A 143 21.30 11.98 5.33
N ARG A 144 20.68 11.28 4.37
CA ARG A 144 20.14 11.86 3.13
C ARG A 144 18.67 12.26 3.24
N VAL A 145 17.95 11.68 4.20
CA VAL A 145 16.51 11.88 4.39
C VAL A 145 16.26 12.90 5.50
N ARG A 146 15.59 14.00 5.16
CA ARG A 146 15.03 14.91 6.16
C ARG A 146 13.71 14.34 6.67
N PRO A 147 13.55 14.12 7.98
CA PRO A 147 12.33 13.56 8.55
C PRO A 147 11.26 14.65 8.70
N VAL A 148 10.88 15.22 7.58
CA VAL A 148 9.99 16.37 7.52
C VAL A 148 8.93 16.05 6.49
N VAL A 149 7.68 16.12 6.91
CA VAL A 149 6.53 15.89 6.03
C VAL A 149 5.82 17.22 5.81
N ASP A 150 5.76 17.62 4.54
CA ASP A 150 4.92 18.73 4.10
C ASP A 150 3.53 18.17 3.79
N ILE A 151 2.57 18.43 4.69
CA ILE A 151 1.24 17.83 4.64
C ILE A 151 0.55 18.11 3.31
N ALA A 152 0.67 19.33 2.81
CA ALA A 152 -0.02 19.72 1.60
C ALA A 152 0.65 19.14 0.34
N LEU A 153 1.98 18.98 0.31
CA LEU A 153 2.62 18.21 -0.77
C LEU A 153 2.28 16.71 -0.70
N ALA A 154 2.24 16.14 0.50
CA ALA A 154 1.86 14.74 0.71
C ALA A 154 0.40 14.48 0.31
N ALA A 155 -0.50 15.44 0.54
CA ALA A 155 -1.90 15.39 0.12
C ALA A 155 -2.02 15.38 -1.42
N VAL A 156 -1.30 16.28 -2.09
CA VAL A 156 -1.25 16.35 -3.56
C VAL A 156 -0.73 15.04 -4.16
N ASP A 157 0.38 14.51 -3.62
CA ASP A 157 0.95 13.24 -4.08
C ASP A 157 -0.03 12.07 -3.90
N THR A 158 -0.64 11.98 -2.73
CA THR A 158 -1.64 10.97 -2.37
C THR A 158 -2.80 10.98 -3.37
N VAL A 159 -3.40 12.14 -3.63
CA VAL A 159 -4.53 12.28 -4.56
C VAL A 159 -4.11 11.95 -5.99
N ALA A 160 -2.98 12.49 -6.44
CA ALA A 160 -2.47 12.26 -7.79
C ALA A 160 -2.26 10.77 -8.06
N VAL A 161 -1.58 10.07 -7.15
CA VAL A 161 -1.33 8.63 -7.32
C VAL A 161 -2.63 7.83 -7.31
N VAL A 162 -3.54 8.09 -6.37
CA VAL A 162 -4.79 7.35 -6.27
C VAL A 162 -5.69 7.62 -7.48
N TYR A 163 -5.73 8.85 -7.96
CA TYR A 163 -6.48 9.23 -9.17
C TYR A 163 -5.98 8.49 -10.41
N VAL A 164 -4.67 8.49 -10.67
CA VAL A 164 -4.11 7.79 -11.84
C VAL A 164 -4.37 6.29 -11.81
N MET A 165 -4.35 5.71 -10.62
CA MET A 165 -4.51 4.27 -10.43
C MET A 165 -5.97 3.82 -10.48
N ARG A 166 -6.94 4.68 -10.16
CA ARG A 166 -8.35 4.28 -9.95
C ARG A 166 -9.40 5.14 -10.64
N GLY A 167 -9.09 6.39 -10.99
CA GLY A 167 -10.04 7.39 -11.50
C GLY A 167 -11.01 7.91 -10.45
N ALA A 168 -11.75 7.01 -9.78
CA ALA A 168 -12.62 7.32 -8.66
C ALA A 168 -12.29 6.42 -7.46
N PHE A 169 -12.35 6.97 -6.26
CA PHE A 169 -11.83 6.34 -5.06
C PHE A 169 -12.64 6.69 -3.81
N LYS A 170 -12.28 6.08 -2.68
CA LYS A 170 -12.88 6.28 -1.36
C LYS A 170 -11.77 6.65 -0.37
N ARG A 171 -12.16 7.14 0.81
CA ARG A 171 -11.25 7.55 1.90
C ARG A 171 -10.16 6.51 2.21
N HIS A 172 -10.50 5.23 2.28
CA HIS A 172 -9.54 4.18 2.60
C HIS A 172 -8.46 3.98 1.52
N HIS A 173 -8.72 4.35 0.26
CA HIS A 173 -7.69 4.34 -0.78
C HIS A 173 -6.67 5.45 -0.55
N LEU A 174 -7.11 6.64 -0.14
CA LEU A 174 -6.24 7.75 0.23
C LEU A 174 -5.42 7.40 1.48
N LEU A 175 -6.02 6.78 2.51
CA LEU A 175 -5.29 6.31 3.68
C LEU A 175 -4.19 5.33 3.33
N ALA A 176 -4.48 4.35 2.47
CA ALA A 176 -3.48 3.40 2.04
C ALA A 176 -2.31 4.09 1.33
N GLU A 177 -2.57 5.12 0.54
CA GLU A 177 -1.52 5.86 -0.16
C GLU A 177 -0.75 6.81 0.75
N ALA A 178 -1.42 7.55 1.63
CA ALA A 178 -0.79 8.43 2.61
C ALA A 178 0.18 7.64 3.50
N ARG A 179 -0.21 6.44 3.95
CA ARG A 179 0.65 5.56 4.74
C ARG A 179 1.88 5.08 3.97
N ARG A 180 1.73 4.74 2.67
CA ARG A 180 2.89 4.44 1.80
C ARG A 180 3.79 5.66 1.63
N HIS A 181 3.21 6.84 1.42
CA HIS A 181 3.96 8.08 1.32
C HIS A 181 4.80 8.31 2.58
N LEU A 182 4.22 8.10 3.77
CA LEU A 182 4.95 8.17 5.04
C LEU A 182 6.06 7.12 5.12
N SER A 183 5.80 5.86 4.77
CA SER A 183 6.82 4.80 4.72
C SER A 183 8.01 5.19 3.81
N TYR A 184 7.72 5.75 2.63
CA TYR A 184 8.73 6.19 1.67
C TYR A 184 9.49 7.43 2.13
N THR A 185 8.82 8.37 2.79
CA THR A 185 9.43 9.63 3.22
C THR A 185 10.26 9.46 4.48
N LEU A 186 9.75 8.72 5.46
CA LEU A 186 10.37 8.62 6.78
C LEU A 186 11.40 7.50 6.90
N ARG A 187 11.37 6.51 5.98
CA ARG A 187 12.31 5.37 5.94
C ARG A 187 12.44 4.69 7.31
N GLY A 188 11.30 4.50 7.99
CA GLY A 188 11.20 3.87 9.31
C GLY A 188 11.39 4.80 10.50
N ARG A 189 11.51 6.11 10.32
CA ARG A 189 11.40 7.05 11.44
C ARG A 189 9.93 7.19 11.86
N HIS A 190 9.68 7.32 13.15
CA HIS A 190 8.33 7.49 13.70
C HIS A 190 7.60 8.67 13.08
N HIS A 191 6.33 8.50 12.74
CA HIS A 191 5.45 9.63 12.45
C HIS A 191 4.72 10.09 13.71
N GLN A 192 4.15 11.31 13.66
CA GLN A 192 3.20 11.73 14.68
C GLN A 192 1.87 10.99 14.47
N PRO A 193 1.25 10.41 15.52
CA PRO A 193 -0.06 9.77 15.40
C PRO A 193 -1.09 10.69 14.73
N GLY A 194 -1.85 10.15 13.77
CA GLY A 194 -2.87 10.89 13.02
C GLY A 194 -2.33 11.75 11.86
N LEU A 195 -1.01 11.75 11.59
CA LEU A 195 -0.45 12.45 10.44
C LEU A 195 -0.98 11.91 9.10
N ASP A 196 -1.18 10.59 9.00
CA ASP A 196 -1.80 9.96 7.82
C ASP A 196 -3.23 10.45 7.61
N GLU A 197 -4.03 10.51 8.68
CA GLU A 197 -5.39 11.04 8.68
C GLU A 197 -5.42 12.53 8.31
N LEU A 198 -4.48 13.33 8.81
CA LEU A 198 -4.35 14.75 8.48
C LEU A 198 -4.00 14.98 7.00
N ILE A 199 -3.11 14.16 6.44
CA ILE A 199 -2.80 14.17 5.00
C ILE A 199 -4.06 13.85 4.19
N VAL A 200 -4.83 12.83 4.59
CA VAL A 200 -6.06 12.43 3.91
C VAL A 200 -7.14 13.51 4.03
N GLN A 201 -7.29 14.14 5.20
CA GLN A 201 -8.26 15.20 5.39
C GLN A 201 -7.92 16.41 4.52
N THR A 202 -6.66 16.85 4.51
CA THR A 202 -6.16 17.91 3.62
C THR A 202 -6.38 17.55 2.15
N ALA A 203 -6.14 16.30 1.77
CA ALA A 203 -6.41 15.81 0.43
C ALA A 203 -7.89 15.94 0.05
N ILE A 204 -8.78 15.52 0.95
CA ILE A 204 -10.22 15.56 0.72
C ILE A 204 -10.72 16.99 0.58
N ASP A 205 -10.32 17.86 1.51
CA ASP A 205 -10.81 19.24 1.60
C ASP A 205 -10.31 20.11 0.44
N ASP A 206 -9.04 19.97 0.07
CA ASP A 206 -8.40 20.90 -0.88
C ASP A 206 -8.33 20.36 -2.32
N TYR A 207 -8.35 19.04 -2.53
CA TYR A 207 -7.96 18.44 -3.82
C TYR A 207 -8.91 17.35 -4.35
N THR A 208 -10.06 17.13 -3.70
CA THR A 208 -11.04 16.15 -4.18
C THR A 208 -12.41 16.78 -4.40
N ARG A 209 -13.21 16.13 -5.26
CA ARG A 209 -14.63 16.44 -5.45
C ARG A 209 -15.48 15.17 -5.42
N PRO A 210 -16.74 15.24 -4.97
CA PRO A 210 -17.63 14.10 -4.99
C PRO A 210 -17.99 13.71 -6.44
N VAL A 211 -18.08 12.40 -6.70
CA VAL A 211 -18.62 11.83 -7.97
C VAL A 211 -19.92 11.07 -7.71
N GLY A 212 -20.21 10.77 -6.45
CA GLY A 212 -21.47 10.19 -5.99
C GLY A 212 -21.51 10.14 -4.47
N ARG A 213 -22.52 9.46 -3.90
CA ARG A 213 -22.73 9.43 -2.44
C ARG A 213 -21.58 8.85 -1.62
N ARG A 214 -20.75 7.98 -2.20
CA ARG A 214 -19.69 7.23 -1.49
C ARG A 214 -18.32 7.32 -2.16
N MET A 215 -18.22 8.01 -3.29
CA MET A 215 -17.00 8.06 -4.10
C MET A 215 -16.62 9.50 -4.41
N MET A 216 -15.32 9.72 -4.43
CA MET A 216 -14.68 10.98 -4.75
C MET A 216 -13.71 10.77 -5.91
N THR A 217 -13.37 11.85 -6.59
CA THR A 217 -12.30 11.89 -7.58
C THR A 217 -11.43 13.11 -7.31
N ALA A 218 -10.30 13.20 -7.99
CA ALA A 218 -9.45 14.37 -7.92
C ALA A 218 -10.19 15.58 -8.49
N ASP A 219 -10.13 16.71 -7.77
CA ASP A 219 -10.51 17.99 -8.35
C ASP A 219 -9.37 18.49 -9.22
N LEU A 220 -9.51 18.27 -10.53
CA LEU A 220 -8.51 18.71 -11.50
C LEU A 220 -8.38 20.23 -11.55
N ARG A 221 -9.40 21.01 -11.19
CA ARG A 221 -9.26 22.47 -11.12
C ARG A 221 -8.42 22.89 -9.92
N ALA A 222 -8.59 22.23 -8.78
CA ALA A 222 -7.77 22.49 -7.61
C ALA A 222 -6.32 22.03 -7.80
N LEU A 223 -6.11 20.89 -8.48
CA LEU A 223 -4.77 20.41 -8.83
C LEU A 223 -4.10 21.18 -9.97
N TYR A 224 -4.90 21.79 -10.86
CA TYR A 224 -4.45 22.56 -12.03
C TYR A 224 -5.20 23.91 -12.14
N PRO A 225 -4.97 24.89 -11.24
CA PRO A 225 -5.79 26.11 -11.17
C PRO A 225 -5.66 27.04 -12.38
N ARG A 226 -4.57 26.95 -13.15
CA ARG A 226 -4.27 27.86 -14.28
C ARG A 226 -4.37 27.20 -15.66
N ASP A 227 -4.76 25.91 -15.74
CA ASP A 227 -4.59 25.10 -16.96
C ASP A 227 -5.89 24.43 -17.40
N LEU A 228 -6.98 25.21 -17.56
CA LEU A 228 -8.15 24.70 -18.27
C LEU A 228 -7.93 24.70 -19.80
N GLU A 229 -7.02 25.54 -20.31
CA GLU A 229 -6.72 25.65 -21.76
C GLU A 229 -5.38 24.98 -22.17
N ASP A 230 -4.34 24.98 -21.33
CA ASP A 230 -3.07 24.31 -21.63
C ASP A 230 -3.08 22.82 -21.27
N GLN A 231 -3.70 22.01 -22.14
CA GLN A 231 -3.64 20.55 -22.10
C GLN A 231 -2.21 19.96 -22.13
N ALA A 232 -1.18 20.79 -22.36
CA ALA A 232 0.23 20.40 -22.38
C ALA A 232 0.74 19.89 -21.03
N VAL A 233 0.19 20.34 -19.90
CA VAL A 233 0.60 19.93 -18.54
C VAL A 233 -0.16 18.70 -18.03
N LEU A 234 -1.34 18.40 -18.58
CA LEU A 234 -2.09 17.15 -18.35
C LEU A 234 -1.58 15.96 -19.18
N ARG A 235 -0.65 16.18 -20.11
CA ARG A 235 -0.07 15.12 -20.96
C ARG A 235 0.67 14.00 -20.20
N PRO A 236 1.37 14.20 -19.07
CA PRO A 236 2.06 13.11 -18.38
C PRO A 236 1.10 12.06 -17.79
N LEU A 237 -0.11 12.48 -17.41
CA LEU A 237 -1.16 11.60 -16.90
C LEU A 237 -1.75 10.67 -17.99
N THR A 238 -1.61 11.03 -19.26
CA THR A 238 -2.39 10.43 -20.37
C THR A 238 -1.57 9.95 -21.57
N ARG A 239 -0.32 10.41 -21.76
CA ARG A 239 0.44 10.21 -23.02
C ARG A 239 1.49 9.09 -22.99
N ASN A 240 1.93 8.62 -21.83
CA ASN A 240 2.76 7.42 -21.77
C ASN A 240 1.90 6.20 -21.46
N ARG A 241 0.97 5.86 -22.37
CA ARG A 241 0.15 4.63 -22.24
C ARG A 241 1.01 3.36 -22.23
N SER A 242 2.23 3.45 -22.76
CA SER A 242 3.26 2.41 -22.68
C SER A 242 3.92 2.28 -21.31
N ALA A 243 3.89 3.32 -20.46
CA ALA A 243 4.40 3.22 -19.09
C ALA A 243 3.46 2.41 -18.21
N LEU A 244 4.05 1.72 -17.24
CA LEU A 244 3.30 0.90 -16.31
C LEU A 244 2.44 1.80 -15.39
N PRO A 245 1.26 1.33 -14.93
CA PRO A 245 0.28 2.19 -14.26
C PRO A 245 0.84 2.98 -13.07
N TYR A 246 1.68 2.34 -12.25
CA TYR A 246 2.26 3.00 -11.07
C TYR A 246 3.37 4.00 -11.43
N GLU A 247 4.17 3.72 -12.46
CA GLU A 247 5.18 4.66 -12.95
C GLU A 247 4.53 5.95 -13.44
N ARG A 248 3.45 5.82 -14.22
CA ARG A 248 2.62 6.95 -14.64
C ARG A 248 2.07 7.73 -13.45
N ALA A 249 1.61 7.04 -12.42
CA ALA A 249 1.09 7.65 -11.20
C ALA A 249 2.16 8.48 -10.47
N ARG A 250 3.39 7.97 -10.40
CA ARG A 250 4.52 8.67 -9.77
C ARG A 250 4.97 9.90 -10.57
N LEU A 251 5.10 9.78 -11.90
CA LEU A 251 5.44 10.91 -12.77
C LEU A 251 4.43 12.06 -12.62
N ALA A 252 3.15 11.73 -12.56
CA ALA A 252 2.10 12.71 -12.34
C ALA A 252 2.19 13.40 -10.97
N ALA A 253 2.42 12.64 -9.90
CA ALA A 253 2.61 13.19 -8.56
C ALA A 253 3.84 14.11 -8.50
N ASP A 254 4.98 13.70 -9.08
CA ASP A 254 6.20 14.49 -9.09
C ASP A 254 6.01 15.82 -9.87
N ALA A 255 5.30 15.80 -11.01
CA ALA A 255 4.99 17.00 -11.78
C ALA A 255 4.12 18.00 -10.97
N LEU A 256 3.07 17.49 -10.31
CA LEU A 256 2.20 18.30 -9.45
C LEU A 256 2.96 18.87 -8.25
N ARG A 257 3.82 18.06 -7.61
CA ARG A 257 4.64 18.50 -6.49
C ARG A 257 5.56 19.66 -6.88
N VAL A 258 6.23 19.57 -8.03
CA VAL A 258 7.11 20.63 -8.55
C VAL A 258 6.32 21.92 -8.78
N ARG A 259 5.12 21.83 -9.34
CA ARG A 259 4.25 23.00 -9.55
C ARG A 259 3.85 23.67 -8.24
N VAL A 260 3.33 22.92 -7.28
CA VAL A 260 2.92 23.46 -5.98
C VAL A 260 4.12 24.09 -5.25
N GLN A 261 5.31 23.52 -5.39
CA GLN A 261 6.54 24.13 -4.88
C GLN A 261 6.88 25.44 -5.59
N ALA A 262 6.70 25.53 -6.91
CA ALA A 262 6.93 26.75 -7.68
C ALA A 262 5.95 27.87 -7.30
N GLU A 263 4.66 27.56 -7.15
CA GLU A 263 3.64 28.51 -6.69
C GLU A 263 3.97 29.02 -5.29
N ARG A 264 4.27 28.12 -4.34
CA ARG A 264 4.70 28.51 -2.99
C ARG A 264 6.02 29.30 -2.95
N ARG A 265 6.89 29.15 -3.95
CA ARG A 265 8.11 29.95 -4.07
C ARG A 265 7.78 31.35 -4.60
N ALA A 266 6.92 31.46 -5.61
CA ALA A 266 6.44 32.74 -6.13
C ALA A 266 5.70 33.53 -5.03
N ASP A 267 4.83 32.89 -4.27
CA ASP A 267 4.11 33.52 -3.15
C ASP A 267 5.05 34.00 -2.05
N ARG A 268 6.11 33.24 -1.76
CA ARG A 268 7.14 33.62 -0.78
C ARG A 268 7.97 34.83 -1.22
N LEU A 269 8.16 35.01 -2.53
CA LEU A 269 8.77 36.21 -3.08
C LEU A 269 7.81 37.42 -3.03
N GLY A 270 6.50 37.18 -2.86
CA GLY A 270 5.46 38.22 -2.80
C GLY A 270 4.87 38.54 -1.41
N SER A 271 4.99 37.69 -0.38
CA SER A 271 4.40 37.96 0.96
C SER A 271 4.88 37.02 2.12
N ARG A 272 4.64 37.45 3.38
CA ARG A 272 5.15 36.87 4.66
C ARG A 272 4.69 35.43 4.97
N THR A 273 5.60 34.70 5.61
CA THR A 273 5.66 33.25 5.92
C THR A 273 4.42 32.61 6.57
N ARG A 274 3.96 31.45 6.05
CA ARG A 274 3.06 30.50 6.72
C ARG A 274 3.80 29.20 7.08
N PRO A 275 3.66 28.62 8.29
CA PRO A 275 4.25 27.33 8.62
C PRO A 275 3.27 26.19 8.28
N ARG A 276 3.61 25.32 7.33
CA ARG A 276 2.88 24.04 7.08
C ARG A 276 3.86 22.87 6.96
N THR A 277 4.81 22.82 7.86
CA THR A 277 5.87 21.80 7.87
C THR A 277 5.94 21.21 9.26
N VAL A 278 5.61 19.93 9.39
CA VAL A 278 5.75 19.22 10.65
C VAL A 278 7.12 18.57 10.66
N ALA A 279 8.00 19.06 11.53
CA ALA A 279 9.25 18.39 11.83
C ALA A 279 8.94 17.19 12.71
N VAL A 280 9.36 16.00 12.29
CA VAL A 280 9.29 14.82 13.15
C VAL A 280 10.41 14.93 14.20
N PRO A 281 10.12 14.70 15.50
CA PRO A 281 11.14 14.68 16.53
C PRO A 281 12.25 13.68 16.18
N SER A 282 13.49 14.15 16.20
CA SER A 282 14.64 13.25 16.11
C SER A 282 14.84 12.60 17.47
N ALA A 283 14.92 11.27 17.54
CA ALA A 283 15.34 10.58 18.75
C ALA A 283 16.69 11.14 19.24
N PRO A 284 16.92 11.27 20.56
CA PRO A 284 18.17 11.82 21.08
C PRO A 284 19.34 10.97 20.60
N ARG A 285 20.34 11.62 19.99
CA ARG A 285 21.58 10.99 19.56
C ARG A 285 22.35 10.53 20.79
N SER A 286 22.31 9.23 21.09
CA SER A 286 23.26 8.60 22.01
C SER A 286 24.65 8.66 21.38
N ARG A 287 25.45 9.68 21.70
CA ARG A 287 26.88 9.70 21.36
C ARG A 287 27.59 8.63 22.20
N PRO A 288 28.28 7.64 21.60
CA PRO A 288 29.17 6.79 22.37
C PRO A 288 30.35 7.65 22.84
N ARG A 289 30.60 7.71 24.15
CA ARG A 289 31.87 8.23 24.67
C ARG A 289 33.00 7.29 24.21
N PRO A 290 34.20 7.80 23.87
CA PRO A 290 35.33 6.95 23.53
C PRO A 290 35.72 6.13 24.77
N PHE A 291 35.64 4.81 24.67
CA PHE A 291 36.12 3.89 25.69
C PHE A 291 37.65 3.83 25.61
N HIS A 292 38.32 4.27 26.68
CA HIS A 292 39.69 3.85 26.96
C HIS A 292 39.68 2.36 27.27
N SER A 293 40.60 1.63 26.63
CA SER A 293 40.82 0.21 26.85
C SER A 293 41.38 -0.02 28.24
N ASP A 294 40.62 -0.69 29.09
CA ASP A 294 41.22 -1.45 30.18
C ASP A 294 40.69 -2.88 30.19
N ARG A 295 41.64 -3.80 30.27
CA ARG A 295 41.53 -5.20 29.93
C ARG A 295 41.17 -5.99 31.18
N LYS A 296 39.94 -6.53 31.27
CA LYS A 296 39.62 -7.75 32.04
C LYS A 296 38.23 -8.29 31.69
N GLY A 297 38.17 -9.61 31.49
CA GLY A 297 37.02 -10.31 30.91
C GLY A 297 35.79 -10.41 31.82
N GLY A 298 34.64 -10.63 31.19
CA GLY A 298 33.39 -11.01 31.86
C GLY A 298 32.14 -10.66 31.04
N ARG A 299 31.42 -11.71 30.60
CA ARG A 299 30.01 -11.79 30.16
C ARG A 299 29.43 -10.67 29.28
N VAL A 300 29.04 -11.06 28.06
CA VAL A 300 28.12 -10.31 27.18
C VAL A 300 26.75 -10.18 27.87
N PRO A 301 26.22 -8.96 28.11
CA PRO A 301 24.83 -8.80 28.53
C PRO A 301 23.92 -8.87 27.31
N GLU A 302 22.96 -9.80 27.32
CA GLU A 302 21.79 -9.72 26.44
C GLU A 302 21.04 -8.43 26.77
N GLN A 303 20.81 -7.57 25.77
CA GLN A 303 19.96 -6.40 25.92
C GLN A 303 18.52 -6.89 26.16
N PRO A 304 17.90 -6.56 27.30
CA PRO A 304 16.51 -6.91 27.53
C PRO A 304 15.66 -6.09 26.54
N THR A 305 14.94 -6.78 25.66
CA THR A 305 13.83 -6.20 24.93
C THR A 305 12.88 -5.55 25.92
N ASP A 306 12.73 -4.24 25.86
CA ASP A 306 11.77 -3.52 26.70
C ASP A 306 10.34 -3.96 26.33
N VAL A 307 9.82 -4.91 27.10
CA VAL A 307 8.48 -5.49 26.95
C VAL A 307 7.41 -4.41 27.04
N ALA A 308 7.65 -3.33 27.79
CA ALA A 308 6.72 -2.22 27.91
C ALA A 308 6.48 -1.51 26.56
N THR A 309 7.53 -1.33 25.76
CA THR A 309 7.41 -0.74 24.42
C THR A 309 6.65 -1.67 23.47
N VAL A 310 6.82 -3.01 23.55
CA VAL A 310 6.00 -3.99 22.77
C VAL A 310 4.52 -3.88 23.09
N GLU A 311 4.19 -3.85 24.37
CA GLU A 311 2.80 -3.78 24.81
C GLU A 311 2.17 -2.44 24.46
N GLN A 312 2.93 -1.35 24.48
CA GLN A 312 2.45 -0.04 24.05
C GLN A 312 2.11 -0.03 22.55
N THR A 313 3.01 -0.51 21.68
CA THR A 313 2.72 -0.59 20.24
C THR A 313 1.55 -1.54 19.96
N ARG A 314 1.47 -2.67 20.66
CA ARG A 314 0.35 -3.61 20.55
C ARG A 314 -0.98 -2.94 20.89
N ARG A 315 -1.02 -2.14 21.96
CA ARG A 315 -2.20 -1.35 22.34
C ARG A 315 -2.54 -0.32 21.29
N THR A 316 -1.57 0.44 20.78
CA THR A 316 -1.80 1.43 19.72
C THR A 316 -2.33 0.79 18.43
N LEU A 317 -1.80 -0.38 18.04
CA LEU A 317 -2.30 -1.14 16.90
C LEU A 317 -3.72 -1.68 17.13
N ALA A 318 -4.02 -2.15 18.35
CA ALA A 318 -5.35 -2.62 18.73
C ALA A 318 -6.37 -1.48 18.76
N GLU A 319 -6.00 -0.31 19.30
CA GLU A 319 -6.82 0.90 19.33
C GLU A 319 -7.09 1.42 17.92
N ALA A 320 -6.07 1.49 17.06
CA ALA A 320 -6.23 1.89 15.67
C ALA A 320 -7.12 0.89 14.90
N ALA A 321 -6.95 -0.41 15.13
CA ALA A 321 -7.82 -1.43 14.54
C ALA A 321 -9.28 -1.31 15.05
N LEU A 322 -9.47 -1.04 16.34
CA LEU A 322 -10.79 -0.83 16.93
C LEU A 322 -11.46 0.43 16.36
N ALA A 323 -10.72 1.54 16.23
CA ALA A 323 -11.21 2.76 15.60
C ALA A 323 -11.65 2.51 14.15
N MET A 324 -10.90 1.71 13.38
CA MET A 324 -11.30 1.32 12.02
C MET A 324 -12.57 0.47 11.99
N VAL A 325 -12.75 -0.44 12.95
CA VAL A 325 -13.98 -1.26 13.07
C VAL A 325 -15.18 -0.39 13.45
N GLN A 326 -14.99 0.55 14.37
CA GLN A 326 -16.03 1.49 14.82
C GLN A 326 -16.43 2.44 13.71
N GLU A 327 -15.48 2.97 12.95
CA GLU A 327 -15.77 3.83 11.79
C GLU A 327 -16.56 3.07 10.73
N GLY A 328 -16.13 1.85 10.39
CA GLY A 328 -16.90 0.97 9.50
C GLY A 328 -18.27 0.60 10.06
N ALA A 329 -18.46 0.57 11.38
CA ALA A 329 -19.76 0.36 12.01
C ALA A 329 -20.66 1.60 11.96
N ARG A 330 -20.10 2.81 12.12
CA ARG A 330 -20.82 4.09 11.93
C ARG A 330 -21.29 4.24 10.50
N GLU A 331 -20.42 3.94 9.53
CA GLU A 331 -20.80 3.93 8.10
C GLU A 331 -21.96 2.97 7.80
N ARG A 332 -22.06 1.84 8.53
CA ARG A 332 -23.19 0.89 8.44
C ARG A 332 -24.43 1.37 9.19
N ALA A 333 -24.30 1.98 10.37
CA ALA A 333 -25.43 2.48 11.14
C ALA A 333 -26.17 3.62 10.41
N VAL A 334 -25.44 4.47 9.67
CA VAL A 334 -26.02 5.48 8.76
C VAL A 334 -26.81 4.83 7.61
N HIS A 335 -26.53 3.57 7.29
CA HIS A 335 -27.26 2.78 6.28
C HIS A 335 -28.57 2.20 6.80
N ASP A 336 -28.64 1.84 8.09
CA ASP A 336 -29.78 1.15 8.70
C ASP A 336 -30.90 2.09 9.18
N LEU A 337 -30.67 3.41 9.21
CA LEU A 337 -31.69 4.43 9.51
C LEU A 337 -32.63 4.74 8.33
N ARG A 338 -32.75 3.82 7.36
CA ARG A 338 -33.65 3.99 6.21
C ARG A 338 -35.03 3.41 6.56
N PRO A 339 -36.15 4.15 6.38
CA PRO A 339 -37.47 3.53 6.42
C PRO A 339 -37.55 2.46 5.32
N GLN A 340 -37.97 1.24 5.68
CA GLN A 340 -38.30 0.21 4.69
C GLN A 340 -39.39 0.75 3.75
N PRO A 341 -39.31 0.53 2.43
CA PRO A 341 -40.44 0.77 1.56
C PRO A 341 -41.59 -0.16 1.96
N ALA A 342 -42.81 0.39 2.05
CA ALA A 342 -44.01 -0.37 2.40
C ALA A 342 -44.19 -1.59 1.48
N PRO A 343 -44.68 -2.73 2.02
CA PRO A 343 -44.88 -3.93 1.21
C PRO A 343 -45.88 -3.67 0.09
N ALA A 344 -45.53 -4.09 -1.13
CA ALA A 344 -46.37 -3.95 -2.30
C ALA A 344 -47.70 -4.69 -2.09
N THR A 345 -48.80 -3.96 -2.32
CA THR A 345 -50.17 -4.46 -2.27
C THR A 345 -50.38 -5.55 -3.33
N THR A 346 -50.94 -6.68 -2.90
CA THR A 346 -51.32 -7.82 -3.74
C THR A 346 -52.29 -7.38 -4.85
N PRO A 347 -52.08 -7.76 -6.13
CA PRO A 347 -53.06 -7.48 -7.17
C PRO A 347 -54.31 -8.37 -7.02
N PRO A 348 -55.52 -7.87 -7.38
CA PRO A 348 -56.75 -8.64 -7.25
C PRO A 348 -56.85 -9.72 -8.34
N PRO A 349 -57.64 -10.80 -8.12
CA PRO A 349 -57.81 -11.87 -9.09
C PRO A 349 -58.71 -11.41 -10.25
N HIS A 350 -58.31 -11.75 -11.48
CA HIS A 350 -59.11 -11.51 -12.68
C HIS A 350 -60.26 -12.52 -12.79
N THR A 351 -61.50 -12.02 -12.73
CA THR A 351 -62.73 -12.76 -13.06
C THR A 351 -62.95 -12.72 -14.58
N GLN A 352 -63.26 -13.89 -15.17
CA GLN A 352 -63.61 -14.05 -16.58
C GLN A 352 -65.03 -13.54 -16.90
N GLN A 353 -65.22 -13.04 -18.14
CA GLN A 353 -66.32 -13.28 -19.11
C GLN A 353 -66.67 -12.01 -19.93
N PRO A 354 -67.38 -12.10 -21.09
CA PRO A 354 -67.27 -13.05 -22.20
C PRO A 354 -67.21 -12.30 -23.57
N GLY A 355 -67.13 -13.06 -24.67
CA GLY A 355 -66.64 -12.59 -25.99
C GLY A 355 -67.63 -11.91 -26.94
N THR A 356 -67.11 -11.49 -28.10
CA THR A 356 -67.86 -11.47 -29.38
C THR A 356 -66.92 -11.42 -30.59
N LEU A 357 -66.89 -12.56 -31.31
CA LEU A 357 -66.85 -12.77 -32.77
C LEU A 357 -66.12 -11.79 -33.72
N HIS A 358 -65.09 -12.27 -34.46
CA HIS A 358 -65.23 -12.84 -35.82
C HIS A 358 -63.88 -13.28 -36.42
N ALA A 359 -63.89 -14.39 -37.15
CA ALA A 359 -62.79 -15.01 -37.90
C ALA A 359 -62.96 -14.75 -39.43
N PRO A 360 -62.24 -15.39 -40.37
CA PRO A 360 -60.79 -15.65 -40.52
C PRO A 360 -60.26 -15.32 -41.95
N GLY A 361 -58.94 -15.42 -42.20
CA GLY A 361 -58.38 -15.43 -43.56
C GLY A 361 -56.92 -15.90 -43.69
N ARG A 362 -56.75 -17.19 -44.04
CA ARG A 362 -55.76 -17.87 -44.92
C ARG A 362 -54.24 -17.52 -44.78
N THR A 363 -53.38 -18.43 -44.29
CA THR A 363 -52.62 -19.50 -45.01
C THR A 363 -51.77 -18.97 -46.19
N THR A 364 -50.46 -19.19 -46.36
CA THR A 364 -49.70 -20.47 -46.40
C THR A 364 -48.17 -20.23 -46.57
N GLY A 365 -47.36 -21.15 -46.03
CA GLY A 365 -46.14 -21.77 -46.63
C GLY A 365 -44.88 -20.91 -46.73
N GLY A 366 -43.65 -21.43 -46.70
CA GLY A 366 -43.12 -22.79 -46.72
C GLY A 366 -41.60 -22.69 -46.93
N VAL A 367 -40.88 -23.74 -46.53
CA VAL A 367 -39.41 -23.87 -46.44
C VAL A 367 -38.72 -23.89 -47.82
N ALA A 368 -37.52 -23.29 -47.89
CA ALA A 368 -36.33 -23.83 -48.54
C ALA A 368 -35.09 -23.27 -47.83
#